data_AF-A0AAW2WUY9-F1
#
_entry.id   AF-A0AAW2WUY9-F1
#
_cell.length_a   1.000
_cell.length_b   1.000
_cell.length_c   1.000
_cell.angle_alpha   90.00
_cell.angle_beta   90.00
_cell.angle_gamma   90.00
#
_symmetry.space_group_name_H-M   'P 1'
#
loop_
_entity.id
_entity.type
_entity.pdbx_description
1 polymer ?
#
loop_
_entity_poly.entity_id
_entity_poly.type
_entity_poly.pdbx_seq_one_letter_code
_entity_poly.pdbx_strand_id
1 'polypeptide(L)'
;MMDASQGYHQIMLAPEDRKSVSFITFAGMFCYVAMPFGLKNAGATYQRLVDKIFCHQIGRNIEVYVDDMLVKNKEARDHVADLEETFSVLREYKLKLNPGKCAFGVQGGRFLGFMFTQRGIEANPSKIKAILDMKAPSNVNEVREEEGKHMPIYYVSKVLNGAEGRYNPIEKMALALVITSRKLRPYFRTHPVGVKTNMPLK
;
A
#
# COMPACT_ATOMS: atom_id res chain seq x y z
N MET A 1 -14.22 -4.19 5.44
CA MET A 1 -13.27 -4.28 4.32
C MET A 1 -14.00 -4.76 3.09
N MET A 2 -13.81 -4.08 1.97
CA MET A 2 -14.38 -4.42 0.69
C MET A 2 -13.25 -4.49 -0.34
N ASP A 3 -13.35 -5.46 -1.25
CA ASP A 3 -12.36 -5.73 -2.31
C ASP A 3 -13.10 -5.65 -3.65
N ALA A 4 -12.60 -4.80 -4.55
CA ALA A 4 -13.16 -4.69 -5.88
C ALA A 4 -12.80 -5.91 -6.74
N SER A 5 -13.81 -6.56 -7.33
CA SER A 5 -13.61 -7.78 -8.11
C SER A 5 -12.97 -7.48 -9.47
N GLN A 6 -11.72 -7.86 -9.69
CA GLN A 6 -11.00 -7.57 -10.94
C GLN A 6 -11.05 -6.07 -11.28
N GLY A 7 -10.72 -5.19 -10.33
CA GLY A 7 -10.92 -3.74 -10.43
C GLY A 7 -10.54 -3.13 -11.78
N TYR A 8 -9.37 -3.47 -12.32
CA TYR A 8 -8.92 -2.95 -13.62
C TYR A 8 -9.83 -3.34 -14.79
N HIS A 9 -10.32 -4.58 -14.84
CA HIS A 9 -11.21 -5.04 -15.91
C HIS A 9 -12.59 -4.38 -15.89
N GLN A 10 -12.93 -3.61 -14.85
CA GLN A 10 -14.15 -2.83 -14.77
C GLN A 10 -14.01 -1.44 -15.39
N ILE A 11 -12.78 -1.00 -15.69
CA ILE A 11 -12.50 0.31 -16.29
C ILE A 11 -12.37 0.13 -17.81
N MET A 12 -13.25 0.79 -18.56
CA MET A 12 -13.21 0.79 -20.01
C MET A 12 -12.01 1.57 -20.53
N LEU A 13 -11.33 1.03 -21.53
CA LEU A 13 -10.28 1.74 -22.26
C LEU A 13 -10.91 2.73 -23.24
N ALA A 14 -10.27 3.90 -23.35
CA ALA A 14 -10.57 4.87 -24.39
C ALA A 14 -10.42 4.19 -25.77
N PRO A 15 -11.38 4.35 -26.70
CA PRO A 15 -11.35 3.67 -28.00
C PRO A 15 -10.03 3.83 -28.77
N GLU A 16 -9.42 5.01 -28.68
CA GLU A 16 -8.13 5.38 -29.26
C GLU A 16 -6.96 4.56 -28.70
N ASP A 17 -6.98 4.21 -27.41
CA ASP A 17 -5.89 3.50 -26.73
C ASP A 17 -5.97 1.98 -26.90
N ARG A 18 -7.12 1.43 -27.30
CA ARG A 18 -7.33 -0.03 -27.39
C ARG A 18 -6.32 -0.72 -28.30
N LYS A 19 -5.94 -0.07 -29.41
CA LYS A 19 -4.97 -0.61 -30.36
C LYS A 19 -3.58 -0.79 -29.74
N SER A 20 -3.18 0.09 -28.83
CA SER A 20 -1.90 -0.01 -28.10
C SER A 20 -1.88 -1.16 -27.09
N VAL A 21 -3.04 -1.74 -26.80
CA VAL A 21 -3.22 -2.88 -25.89
C VAL A 21 -3.70 -4.10 -26.68
N SER A 22 -3.12 -4.32 -27.85
CA SER A 22 -3.38 -5.50 -28.69
C SER A 22 -2.50 -6.68 -28.30
N PHE A 23 -3.02 -7.90 -28.49
CA PHE A 23 -2.28 -9.14 -28.33
C PHE A 23 -2.57 -10.09 -29.50
N ILE A 24 -1.64 -11.01 -29.74
CA ILE A 24 -1.70 -11.97 -30.84
C ILE A 24 -2.01 -13.34 -30.27
N THR A 25 -2.96 -14.03 -30.90
CA THR A 25 -3.28 -15.43 -30.65
C THR A 25 -3.16 -16.22 -31.95
N PHE A 26 -3.23 -17.54 -31.90
CA PHE A 26 -3.27 -18.39 -33.11
C PHE A 26 -4.46 -18.05 -34.03
N ALA A 27 -5.53 -17.48 -33.49
CA ALA A 27 -6.75 -17.11 -34.21
C ALA A 27 -6.70 -15.68 -34.80
N GLY A 28 -5.64 -14.91 -34.52
CA GLY A 28 -5.47 -13.54 -35.02
C GLY A 28 -5.16 -12.52 -33.93
N MET A 29 -5.30 -11.25 -34.30
CA MET A 29 -5.00 -10.10 -33.45
C MET A 29 -6.25 -9.59 -32.75
N PHE A 30 -6.18 -9.46 -31.43
CA PHE A 30 -7.26 -8.98 -30.57
C PHE A 30 -6.79 -7.75 -29.80
N CYS A 31 -7.72 -6.93 -29.33
CA CYS A 31 -7.43 -5.81 -28.44
C CYS A 31 -8.33 -5.83 -27.22
N TYR A 32 -7.80 -5.35 -26.10
CA TYR A 32 -8.58 -5.21 -24.88
C TYR A 32 -9.56 -4.04 -24.99
N VAL A 33 -10.79 -4.25 -24.52
CA VAL A 33 -11.83 -3.21 -24.43
C VAL A 33 -11.87 -2.56 -23.05
N ALA A 34 -11.52 -3.33 -22.02
CA ALA A 34 -11.33 -2.88 -20.65
C ALA A 34 -9.86 -3.02 -20.24
N MET A 35 -9.43 -2.26 -19.24
CA MET A 35 -8.04 -2.10 -18.86
C MET A 35 -7.44 -3.43 -18.34
N PRO A 36 -6.50 -4.08 -19.07
CA PRO A 36 -5.93 -5.34 -18.61
C PRO A 36 -4.91 -5.14 -17.48
N PHE A 37 -4.63 -6.24 -16.80
CA PHE A 37 -3.49 -6.32 -15.88
C PHE A 37 -2.15 -6.10 -16.60
N GLY A 38 -1.17 -5.56 -15.87
CA GLY A 38 0.19 -5.35 -16.37
C GLY A 38 0.45 -3.96 -16.97
N LEU A 39 -0.57 -3.13 -17.16
CA LEU A 39 -0.36 -1.74 -17.57
C LEU A 39 0.27 -0.92 -16.44
N LYS A 40 1.36 -0.22 -16.75
CA LYS A 40 2.14 0.59 -15.79
C LYS A 40 1.30 1.61 -15.01
N ASN A 41 0.30 2.20 -15.67
CA ASN A 41 -0.54 3.25 -15.08
C ASN A 41 -1.90 2.75 -14.61
N ALA A 42 -2.20 1.45 -14.68
CA ALA A 42 -3.51 0.92 -14.31
C ALA A 42 -3.92 1.28 -12.87
N GLY A 43 -3.00 1.10 -11.92
CA GLY A 43 -3.25 1.46 -10.52
C GLY A 43 -3.52 2.94 -10.32
N ALA A 44 -2.81 3.82 -11.03
CA ALA A 44 -3.02 5.28 -10.94
C ALA A 44 -4.36 5.70 -11.55
N THR A 45 -4.74 5.12 -12.69
CA THR A 45 -6.06 5.35 -13.31
C THR A 45 -7.18 4.87 -12.40
N TYR A 46 -7.02 3.69 -11.79
CA TYR A 46 -7.99 3.15 -10.84
C TYR A 46 -8.13 4.01 -9.60
N GLN A 47 -7.01 4.43 -9.00
CA GLN A 47 -7.03 5.33 -7.84
C GLN A 47 -7.74 6.65 -8.17
N ARG A 48 -7.48 7.24 -9.35
CA ARG A 48 -8.16 8.48 -9.77
C ARG A 48 -9.67 8.31 -9.93
N LEU A 49 -10.13 7.16 -10.40
CA LEU A 49 -11.56 6.84 -10.47
C LEU A 49 -12.16 6.80 -9.07
N VAL A 50 -11.55 6.02 -8.18
CA VAL A 50 -11.97 5.86 -6.78
C VAL A 50 -12.02 7.22 -6.06
N ASP A 51 -10.95 8.01 -6.17
CA ASP A 51 -10.84 9.34 -5.55
C ASP A 51 -11.98 10.25 -6.02
N LYS A 52 -12.37 10.13 -7.30
CA LYS A 52 -13.44 10.93 -7.89
C LYS A 52 -14.82 10.52 -7.40
N ILE A 53 -15.13 9.22 -7.37
CA ILE A 53 -16.47 8.73 -7.01
C ILE A 53 -16.73 8.78 -5.50
N PHE A 54 -15.69 8.65 -4.68
CA PHE A 54 -15.79 8.69 -3.22
C PHE A 54 -15.29 10.00 -2.62
N CYS A 55 -15.17 11.07 -3.40
CA CYS A 55 -14.59 12.35 -2.96
C CYS A 55 -15.25 12.94 -1.69
N HIS A 56 -16.53 12.66 -1.46
CA HIS A 56 -17.28 13.12 -0.27
C HIS A 56 -17.21 12.16 0.93
N GLN A 57 -16.73 10.93 0.73
CA GLN A 57 -16.62 9.89 1.75
C GLN A 57 -15.17 9.69 2.21
N ILE A 58 -14.19 9.88 1.32
CA ILE A 58 -12.77 9.65 1.60
C ILE A 58 -12.32 10.50 2.79
N GLY A 59 -11.70 9.85 3.77
CA GLY A 59 -11.22 10.46 5.01
C GLY A 59 -12.30 10.68 6.07
N ARG A 60 -13.59 10.71 5.70
CA ARG A 60 -14.73 10.80 6.63
C ARG A 60 -15.07 9.42 7.20
N ASN A 61 -15.59 8.55 6.34
CA ASN A 61 -16.07 7.21 6.70
C ASN A 61 -15.45 6.10 5.84
N ILE A 62 -14.78 6.44 4.72
CA ILE A 62 -14.07 5.46 3.90
C ILE A 62 -12.58 5.82 3.77
N GLU A 63 -11.74 4.79 3.79
CA GLU A 63 -10.33 4.84 3.38
C GLU A 63 -10.17 3.89 2.19
N VAL A 64 -9.57 4.35 1.10
CA VAL A 64 -9.39 3.52 -0.09
C VAL A 64 -7.94 3.56 -0.57
N TYR A 65 -7.44 2.39 -0.95
CA TYR A 65 -6.16 2.23 -1.61
C TYR A 65 -6.30 1.23 -2.76
N VAL A 66 -6.27 1.73 -3.99
CA VAL A 66 -6.51 0.95 -5.20
C VAL A 66 -7.78 0.09 -5.02
N ASP A 67 -7.67 -1.24 -5.06
CA ASP A 67 -8.82 -2.17 -4.99
C ASP A 67 -9.32 -2.41 -3.55
N ASP A 68 -8.55 -2.03 -2.54
CA ASP A 68 -8.85 -2.25 -1.13
C ASP A 68 -9.59 -1.05 -0.52
N MET A 69 -10.85 -1.25 -0.12
CA MET A 69 -11.71 -0.23 0.49
C MET A 69 -12.03 -0.59 1.95
N LEU A 70 -11.93 0.40 2.85
CA LEU A 70 -12.24 0.25 4.27
C LEU A 70 -13.26 1.31 4.69
N VAL A 71 -14.48 0.88 4.95
CA VAL A 71 -15.49 1.70 5.64
C VAL A 71 -15.25 1.58 7.14
N LYS A 72 -15.15 2.70 7.85
CA LYS A 72 -14.87 2.79 9.28
C LYS A 72 -15.83 3.75 9.96
N ASN A 73 -16.26 3.39 11.16
CA ASN A 73 -16.99 4.27 12.05
C ASN A 73 -16.58 3.97 13.51
N LYS A 74 -16.70 4.96 14.40
CA LYS A 74 -16.51 4.80 15.85
C LYS A 74 -17.68 4.06 16.48
N GLU A 75 -18.89 4.27 15.98
CA GLU A 75 -20.11 3.70 16.52
C GLU A 75 -20.73 2.71 15.54
N ALA A 76 -21.13 1.54 16.03
CA ALA A 76 -21.68 0.48 15.19
C ALA A 76 -23.05 0.85 14.57
N ARG A 77 -23.83 1.71 15.23
CA ARG A 77 -25.17 2.13 14.77
C ARG A 77 -25.12 2.92 13.45
N ASP A 78 -24.11 3.77 13.30
CA ASP A 78 -23.97 4.64 12.13
C ASP A 78 -23.30 3.91 10.97
N HIS A 79 -22.62 2.79 11.24
CA HIS A 79 -21.90 2.02 10.23
C HIS A 79 -22.82 1.45 9.14
N VAL A 80 -24.07 1.12 9.46
CA VAL A 80 -25.04 0.62 8.47
C VAL A 80 -25.40 1.70 7.46
N ALA A 81 -25.61 2.94 7.93
CA ALA A 81 -25.90 4.08 7.07
C ALA A 81 -24.70 4.44 6.18
N ASP A 82 -23.48 4.39 6.72
CA ASP A 82 -22.26 4.60 5.93
C ASP A 82 -22.10 3.54 4.83
N LEU A 83 -22.35 2.26 5.16
CA LEU A 83 -22.30 1.18 4.19
C LEU A 83 -23.35 1.36 3.10
N GLU A 84 -24.56 1.80 3.45
CA GLU A 84 -25.62 2.09 2.48
C GLU A 84 -25.24 3.22 1.52
N GLU A 85 -24.64 4.30 2.03
CA GLU A 85 -24.09 5.39 1.22
C GLU A 85 -23.00 4.88 0.28
N THR A 86 -22.04 4.11 0.80
CA THR A 86 -20.95 3.52 0.01
C THR A 86 -21.48 2.57 -1.08
N PHE A 87 -22.42 1.70 -0.76
CA PHE A 87 -23.02 0.78 -1.74
C PHE A 87 -23.84 1.50 -2.81
N SER A 88 -24.44 2.64 -2.47
CA SER A 88 -25.17 3.45 -3.44
C SER A 88 -24.24 4.04 -4.50
N VAL A 89 -23.08 4.57 -4.08
CA VAL A 89 -22.02 5.02 -5.00
C VAL A 89 -21.50 3.86 -5.86
N LEU A 90 -21.21 2.70 -5.26
CA LEU A 90 -20.76 1.52 -6.02
C LEU A 90 -21.77 1.09 -7.09
N ARG A 91 -23.07 1.11 -6.77
CA ARG A 91 -24.14 0.80 -7.74
C ARG A 91 -24.24 1.82 -8.86
N GLU A 92 -24.15 3.11 -8.55
CA GLU A 92 -24.19 4.20 -9.53
C GLU A 92 -23.08 4.04 -10.57
N TYR A 93 -21.86 3.80 -10.12
CA TYR A 93 -20.68 3.66 -10.98
C TYR A 93 -20.42 2.22 -11.45
N LYS A 94 -21.34 1.29 -11.15
CA LYS A 94 -21.30 -0.13 -11.53
C LYS A 94 -20.01 -0.86 -11.11
N LEU A 95 -19.39 -0.42 -10.01
CA LEU A 95 -18.24 -1.09 -9.42
C LEU A 95 -18.69 -2.31 -8.62
N LYS A 96 -18.17 -3.47 -9.02
CA LYS A 96 -18.49 -4.77 -8.45
C LYS A 96 -17.45 -5.13 -7.40
N LEU A 97 -17.93 -5.59 -6.26
CA LEU A 97 -17.13 -6.15 -5.19
C LEU A 97 -17.00 -7.67 -5.33
N ASN A 98 -15.98 -8.26 -4.71
CA ASN A 98 -15.84 -9.69 -4.55
C ASN A 98 -16.41 -10.12 -3.18
N PRO A 99 -17.58 -10.77 -3.12
CA PRO A 99 -18.20 -11.13 -1.85
C PRO A 99 -17.34 -12.05 -1.00
N GLY A 100 -16.59 -12.97 -1.63
CA GLY A 100 -15.71 -13.92 -0.92
C GLY A 100 -14.47 -13.29 -0.29
N LYS A 101 -14.13 -12.05 -0.68
CA LYS A 101 -13.02 -11.28 -0.11
C LYS A 101 -13.48 -10.11 0.75
N CYS A 102 -14.78 -9.80 0.76
CA CYS A 102 -15.33 -8.76 1.60
C CYS A 102 -15.56 -9.27 3.03
N ALA A 103 -15.35 -8.40 4.01
CA ALA A 103 -15.62 -8.66 5.42
C ALA A 103 -16.36 -7.46 6.03
N PHE A 104 -17.51 -7.72 6.65
CA PHE A 104 -18.41 -6.70 7.21
C PHE A 104 -18.64 -6.92 8.71
N GLY A 105 -18.91 -5.84 9.44
CA GLY A 105 -19.26 -5.91 10.88
C GLY A 105 -18.13 -6.41 11.79
N VAL A 106 -16.88 -6.37 11.33
CA VAL A 106 -15.73 -6.83 12.10
C VAL A 106 -15.17 -5.70 12.98
N GLN A 107 -14.85 -6.00 14.23
CA GLN A 107 -14.22 -5.04 15.17
C GLN A 107 -12.74 -4.74 14.85
N GLY A 108 -12.18 -5.53 13.94
CA GLY A 108 -10.80 -5.45 13.49
C GLY A 108 -10.57 -6.39 12.32
N GLY A 109 -9.56 -6.11 11.51
CA GLY A 109 -9.33 -6.87 10.29
C GLY A 109 -7.99 -6.57 9.62
N ARG A 110 -7.61 -7.43 8.69
CA ARG A 110 -6.43 -7.20 7.85
C ARG A 110 -6.78 -6.19 6.77
N PHE A 111 -5.97 -5.15 6.58
CA PHE A 111 -6.10 -4.20 5.47
C PHE A 111 -4.70 -3.71 5.06
N LEU A 112 -4.38 -3.74 3.76
CA LEU A 112 -3.03 -3.44 3.23
C LEU A 112 -1.88 -4.19 3.92
N GLY A 113 -2.18 -5.39 4.44
CA GLY A 113 -1.20 -6.21 5.16
C GLY A 113 -0.86 -5.72 6.57
N PHE A 114 -1.63 -4.79 7.13
CA PHE A 114 -1.65 -4.40 8.55
C PHE A 114 -2.89 -4.98 9.25
N MET A 115 -2.84 -5.14 10.56
CA MET A 115 -4.01 -5.51 11.37
C MET A 115 -4.61 -4.26 11.99
N PHE A 116 -5.88 -4.03 11.78
CA PHE A 116 -6.62 -2.96 12.45
C PHE A 116 -7.37 -3.55 13.63
N THR A 117 -7.21 -2.97 14.80
CA THR A 117 -7.97 -3.30 16.01
C THR A 117 -8.58 -2.02 16.59
N GLN A 118 -9.45 -2.15 17.60
CA GLN A 118 -9.97 -0.99 18.33
C GLN A 118 -8.86 -0.13 18.96
N ARG A 119 -7.68 -0.71 19.21
CA ARG A 119 -6.52 -0.02 19.79
C ARG A 119 -5.65 0.69 18.74
N GLY A 120 -5.90 0.48 17.45
CA GLY A 120 -5.17 1.10 16.35
C GLY A 120 -4.60 0.08 15.36
N ILE A 121 -3.49 0.48 14.71
CA ILE A 121 -2.80 -0.36 13.72
C ILE A 121 -1.80 -1.26 14.46
N GLU A 122 -2.01 -2.57 14.37
CA GLU A 122 -1.15 -3.61 14.92
C GLU A 122 -0.38 -4.32 13.79
N ALA A 123 0.81 -4.80 14.11
CA ALA A 123 1.62 -5.57 13.19
C ALA A 123 0.98 -6.94 12.91
N ASN A 124 1.02 -7.39 11.66
CA ASN A 124 0.44 -8.67 11.28
C ASN A 124 1.24 -9.83 11.90
N PRO A 125 0.61 -10.70 12.73
CA PRO A 125 1.28 -11.84 13.35
C PRO A 125 1.99 -12.76 12.35
N SER A 126 1.48 -12.89 11.12
CA SER A 126 2.14 -13.71 10.10
C SER A 126 3.44 -13.08 9.59
N LYS A 127 3.49 -11.74 9.50
CA LYS A 127 4.73 -11.01 9.15
C LYS A 127 5.72 -11.06 10.32
N ILE A 128 5.24 -10.92 11.55
CA ILE A 128 6.05 -11.07 12.75
C ILE A 128 6.66 -12.48 12.80
N LYS A 129 5.84 -13.52 12.60
CA LYS A 129 6.30 -14.91 12.58
C LYS A 129 7.32 -15.17 11.48
N ALA A 130 7.13 -14.63 10.28
CA ALA A 130 8.12 -14.76 9.20
C ALA A 130 9.48 -14.13 9.55
N ILE A 131 9.49 -13.08 10.39
CA ILE A 131 10.73 -12.47 10.92
C ILE A 131 11.30 -13.32 12.06
N LEU A 132 10.47 -13.79 12.99
CA LEU A 132 10.90 -14.63 14.12
C LEU A 132 11.46 -15.98 13.67
N ASP A 133 10.87 -16.57 12.62
CA ASP A 133 11.26 -17.85 12.03
C ASP A 133 12.37 -17.69 10.98
N MET A 134 12.85 -16.45 10.74
CA MET A 134 13.92 -16.18 9.80
C MET A 134 15.20 -16.86 10.29
N LYS A 135 15.75 -17.75 9.47
CA LYS A 135 17.04 -18.39 9.78
C LYS A 135 18.15 -17.34 9.75
N ALA A 136 19.10 -17.50 10.67
CA ALA A 136 20.31 -16.71 10.68
C ALA A 136 20.97 -16.76 9.29
N PRO A 137 21.20 -15.60 8.68
CA PRO A 137 21.99 -15.46 7.46
C PRO A 137 23.27 -16.28 7.46
N SER A 138 23.50 -17.03 6.39
CA SER A 138 24.68 -17.88 6.21
C SER A 138 25.77 -17.24 5.35
N ASN A 139 25.46 -16.14 4.67
CA ASN A 139 26.38 -15.43 3.79
C ASN A 139 26.20 -13.90 3.88
N VAL A 140 27.19 -13.16 3.40
CA VAL A 140 27.24 -11.68 3.48
C VAL A 140 26.08 -10.99 2.74
N ASN A 141 25.41 -11.69 1.81
CA ASN A 141 24.21 -11.16 1.16
C ASN A 141 22.96 -11.25 2.06
N GLU A 142 22.97 -12.13 3.06
CA GLU A 142 21.90 -12.34 4.03
C GLU A 142 22.18 -11.58 5.35
N VAL A 143 23.45 -11.38 5.73
CA VAL A 143 23.85 -10.79 7.02
C VAL A 143 23.80 -9.25 6.93
N ARG A 144 22.73 -8.65 7.44
CA ARG A 144 22.82 -7.29 7.98
C ARG A 144 22.20 -7.23 9.38
N GLU A 145 22.97 -7.80 10.30
CA GLU A 145 23.11 -7.60 11.77
C GLU A 145 21.85 -7.68 12.67
N GLU A 146 21.78 -8.77 13.46
CA GLU A 146 21.13 -8.83 14.77
C GLU A 146 22.12 -9.40 15.80
N GLU A 147 22.36 -8.67 16.89
CA GLU A 147 22.51 -9.19 18.27
C GLU A 147 22.26 -8.03 19.27
N GLY A 148 20.98 -7.71 19.52
CA GLY A 148 20.58 -6.73 20.56
C GLY A 148 19.21 -6.08 20.35
N LYS A 149 18.16 -6.91 20.31
CA LYS A 149 16.78 -6.65 19.84
C LYS A 149 16.21 -5.23 20.08
N HIS A 150 16.10 -4.50 18.99
CA HIS A 150 15.07 -3.49 18.75
C HIS A 150 14.06 -4.09 17.75
N MET A 151 12.75 -4.05 18.03
CA MET A 151 11.73 -4.51 17.06
C MET A 151 11.65 -3.53 15.88
N PRO A 152 12.07 -3.92 14.67
CA PRO A 152 12.10 -3.00 13.54
C PRO A 152 10.68 -2.78 13.00
N ILE A 153 10.23 -1.52 13.01
CA ILE A 153 8.93 -1.13 12.44
C ILE A 153 9.02 -1.00 10.91
N TYR A 154 10.18 -0.59 10.39
CA TYR A 154 10.37 -0.33 8.96
C TYR A 154 11.86 -0.34 8.57
N TYR A 155 12.18 -0.82 7.37
CA TYR A 155 13.52 -0.75 6.79
C TYR A 155 13.59 0.27 5.65
N VAL A 156 14.61 1.12 5.64
CA VAL A 156 14.83 2.11 4.57
C VAL A 156 16.20 1.88 3.93
N SER A 157 16.21 1.66 2.62
CA SER A 157 17.42 1.63 1.80
C SER A 157 17.30 2.59 0.61
N LYS A 158 18.44 3.02 0.08
CA LYS A 158 18.56 3.80 -1.17
C LYS A 158 19.89 3.45 -1.85
N VAL A 159 19.84 3.25 -3.16
CA VAL A 159 21.04 3.14 -4.01
C VAL A 159 21.61 4.53 -4.26
N LEU A 160 22.91 4.70 -4.07
CA LEU A 160 23.62 5.96 -4.35
C LEU A 160 23.94 6.04 -5.85
N ASN A 161 23.54 7.14 -6.50
CA ASN A 161 23.73 7.31 -7.94
C ASN A 161 24.61 8.53 -8.28
N GLY A 162 25.44 8.40 -9.31
CA GLY A 162 26.22 9.51 -9.87
C GLY A 162 27.15 10.18 -8.86
N ALA A 163 26.89 11.46 -8.56
CA ALA A 163 27.68 12.22 -7.59
C ALA A 163 27.57 11.67 -6.15
N GLU A 164 26.43 11.06 -5.79
CA GLU A 164 26.20 10.51 -4.45
C GLU A 164 27.14 9.33 -4.12
N GLY A 165 27.60 8.62 -5.15
CA GLY A 165 28.58 7.54 -4.99
C GLY A 165 29.96 8.05 -4.55
N ARG A 166 30.30 9.29 -4.91
CA ARG A 166 31.57 9.96 -4.63
C ARG A 166 31.62 10.65 -3.26
N TYR A 167 30.47 10.76 -2.59
CA TYR A 167 30.39 11.35 -1.27
C TYR A 167 31.29 10.60 -0.28
N ASN A 168 31.89 11.37 0.61
CA ASN A 168 32.65 10.81 1.72
C ASN A 168 31.69 10.08 2.68
N PRO A 169 32.19 9.21 3.58
CA PRO A 169 31.34 8.43 4.47
C PRO A 169 30.38 9.26 5.35
N ILE A 170 30.81 10.47 5.76
CA ILE A 170 29.99 11.37 6.59
C ILE A 170 28.84 11.97 5.76
N GLU A 171 29.13 12.42 4.53
CA GLU A 171 28.15 12.92 3.58
C GLU A 171 27.13 11.84 3.19
N LYS A 172 27.59 10.61 2.98
CA LYS A 172 26.71 9.46 2.75
C LYS A 172 25.79 9.20 3.93
N MET A 173 26.30 9.32 5.15
CA MET A 173 25.48 9.19 6.35
C MET A 173 24.47 10.33 6.50
N ALA A 174 24.90 11.58 6.31
CA ALA A 174 24.01 12.74 6.37
C ALA A 174 22.89 12.61 5.32
N LEU A 175 23.23 12.18 4.10
CA LEU A 175 22.26 11.90 3.06
C LEU A 175 21.29 10.79 3.47
N ALA A 176 21.79 9.70 4.04
CA ALA A 176 20.97 8.60 4.54
C ALA A 176 19.98 9.08 5.62
N LEU A 177 20.40 9.94 6.55
CA LEU A 177 19.54 10.53 7.58
C LEU A 177 18.47 11.46 6.98
N VAL A 178 18.83 12.29 6.00
CA VAL A 178 17.87 13.17 5.30
C VAL A 178 16.84 12.35 4.52
N ILE A 179 17.25 11.30 3.83
CA ILE A 179 16.33 10.43 3.09
C ILE A 179 15.40 9.68 4.04
N THR A 180 15.97 9.13 5.12
CA THR A 180 15.22 8.34 6.10
C THR A 180 14.20 9.22 6.82
N SER A 181 14.58 10.44 7.22
CA SER A 181 13.65 11.40 7.84
C SER A 181 12.53 11.86 6.90
N ARG A 182 12.81 12.00 5.60
CA ARG A 182 11.77 12.28 4.60
C ARG A 182 10.82 11.10 4.40
N LYS A 183 11.36 9.88 4.25
CA LYS A 183 10.56 8.66 4.03
C LYS A 183 9.72 8.27 5.25
N LEU A 184 10.28 8.43 6.45
CA LEU A 184 9.63 8.08 7.72
C LEU A 184 8.99 9.28 8.42
N ARG A 185 8.79 10.40 7.71
CA ARG A 185 8.16 11.62 8.24
C ARG A 185 6.87 11.36 9.03
N PRO A 186 5.96 10.45 8.61
CA PRO A 186 4.76 10.15 9.40
C PRO A 186 5.07 9.61 10.81
N TYR A 187 6.14 8.84 10.97
CA TYR A 187 6.54 8.23 12.25
C TYR A 187 7.28 9.21 13.17
N PHE A 188 7.93 10.23 12.61
CA PHE A 188 8.81 11.15 13.35
C PHE A 188 8.07 12.40 13.88
N ARG A 189 6.81 12.61 13.48
CA ARG A 189 6.04 13.82 13.83
C ARG A 189 5.53 13.85 15.27
N THR A 190 5.43 12.70 15.94
CA THR A 190 4.74 12.59 17.23
C THR A 190 5.65 12.17 18.39
N HIS A 191 6.88 11.72 18.11
CA HIS A 191 7.79 11.22 19.13
C HIS A 191 9.24 11.67 18.87
N PRO A 192 10.03 11.95 19.92
CA PRO A 192 11.46 12.18 19.78
C PRO A 192 12.14 10.90 19.26
N VAL A 193 13.01 11.06 18.24
CA VAL A 193 13.68 9.94 17.55
C VAL A 193 15.17 9.97 17.88
N GLY A 194 15.66 8.92 18.52
CA GLY A 194 17.08 8.69 18.72
C GLY A 194 17.71 8.01 17.50
N VAL A 195 18.71 8.64 16.90
CA VAL A 195 19.48 8.06 15.80
C VAL A 195 20.73 7.38 16.37
N LYS A 196 20.81 6.05 16.26
CA LYS A 196 22.04 5.31 16.53
C LYS A 196 22.84 5.19 15.24
N THR A 197 24.12 5.55 15.29
CA THR A 197 25.04 5.43 14.16
C THR A 197 26.38 4.86 14.63
N ASN A 198 27.05 4.10 13.75
CA ASN A 198 28.39 3.58 13.96
C ASN A 198 29.50 4.57 13.52
N MET A 199 29.14 5.74 13.01
CA MET A 199 30.10 6.78 12.62
C MET A 199 30.36 7.74 13.79
N PRO A 200 31.63 8.12 14.05
CA PRO A 200 31.95 9.12 15.05
C PRO A 200 31.48 10.50 14.57
N LEU A 201 30.39 10.99 15.16
CA LEU A 201 30.02 12.40 15.10
C LEU A 201 30.78 13.09 16.23
N LYS A 202 31.96 13.62 15.93
CA LYS A 202 32.67 14.56 16.81
C LYS A 202 32.30 15.98 16.43
#